data_AF-A0A7X5WPG1-F1
#
_entry.id   AF-A0A7X5WPG1-F1
#
_cell.length_a   1.000
_cell.length_b   1.000
_cell.length_c   1.000
_cell.angle_alpha   90.00
_cell.angle_beta   90.00
_cell.angle_gamma   90.00
#
_symmetry.space_group_name_H-M   'P 1'
#
loop_
_entity.id
_entity.type
_entity.pdbx_description
1 polymer ?
#
loop_
_entity_poly.entity_id
_entity_poly.type
_entity_poly.pdbx_seq_one_letter_code
_entity_poly.pdbx_strand_id
1 'polypeptide(L)'
;MRFAAWAVFVPVWSLLVYTPVTYWVYTGWHKELSPEAIDFAGGTAIHINAGIAALALVFVLGNRAGWPAVAMPPHNLTMTMLGAGILWFGWFGFNAGSAGAANDQAVQAFLNTFVAGAAGM
;
A
#
# COMPACT_ATOMS: atom_id res chain seq x y z
N MET A 1 19.79 1.54 -4.33
CA MET A 1 19.44 0.87 -5.60
C MET A 1 19.82 1.78 -6.77
N ARG A 2 20.34 1.23 -7.87
CA ARG A 2 20.61 2.02 -9.09
C ARG A 2 19.29 2.34 -9.79
N PHE A 3 19.17 3.51 -10.42
CA PHE A 3 17.94 3.92 -11.11
C PHE A 3 17.50 2.91 -12.18
N ALA A 4 18.44 2.39 -12.99
CA ALA A 4 18.14 1.38 -14.01
C ALA A 4 17.53 0.10 -13.42
N ALA A 5 18.03 -0.37 -12.26
CA ALA A 5 17.46 -1.53 -11.58
C ALA A 5 16.03 -1.26 -11.10
N TRP A 6 15.75 -0.06 -10.57
CA TRP A 6 14.40 0.35 -10.19
C TRP A 6 13.46 0.44 -11.40
N ALA A 7 13.92 1.06 -12.48
CA ALA A 7 13.15 1.26 -13.70
C ALA A 7 12.77 -0.07 -14.39
N VAL A 8 13.57 -1.13 -14.19
CA VAL A 8 13.23 -2.50 -14.62
C VAL A 8 12.34 -3.21 -13.59
N PHE A 9 12.64 -3.07 -12.30
CA PHE A 9 11.91 -3.74 -11.22
C PHE A 9 10.42 -3.36 -11.23
N VAL A 10 10.10 -2.06 -11.35
CA VAL A 10 8.72 -1.58 -11.29
C VAL A 10 7.81 -2.24 -12.32
N PRO A 11 8.06 -2.17 -13.65
CA PRO A 11 7.18 -2.80 -14.62
C PRO A 11 7.12 -4.33 -14.49
N VAL A 12 8.26 -4.97 -14.17
CA VAL A 12 8.30 -6.43 -13.97
C VAL A 12 7.44 -6.85 -12.78
N TRP A 13 7.59 -6.18 -11.63
CA TRP A 13 6.78 -6.46 -10.45
C TRP A 13 5.31 -6.13 -10.67
N SER A 14 5.01 -5.02 -11.35
CA SER A 14 3.63 -4.64 -11.67
C SER A 14 2.93 -5.72 -12.51
N LEU A 15 3.60 -6.25 -13.53
CA LEU A 15 3.01 -7.26 -14.42
C LEU A 15 2.96 -8.66 -13.81
N LEU A 16 4.02 -9.07 -13.11
CA LEU A 16 4.17 -10.45 -12.63
C LEU A 16 3.64 -10.67 -11.22
N VAL A 17 3.47 -9.61 -10.42
CA VAL A 17 3.01 -9.71 -9.03
C VAL A 17 1.75 -8.90 -8.81
N TYR A 18 1.77 -7.59 -9.06
CA TYR A 18 0.62 -6.74 -8.77
C TYR A 18 -0.62 -7.14 -9.57
N THR A 19 -0.51 -7.31 -10.90
CA THR A 19 -1.64 -7.69 -11.74
C THR A 19 -2.23 -9.06 -11.37
N PRO A 20 -1.44 -10.15 -11.22
CA PRO A 20 -1.99 -11.44 -10.79
C PRO A 20 -2.63 -11.40 -9.40
N VAL A 21 -1.99 -10.77 -8.41
CA VAL A 21 -2.54 -10.66 -7.05
C VAL A 21 -3.85 -9.89 -7.04
N THR A 22 -3.90 -8.76 -7.76
CA THR A 22 -5.14 -7.98 -7.93
C THR A 22 -6.24 -8.83 -8.56
N TYR A 23 -5.92 -9.62 -9.59
CA TYR A 23 -6.88 -10.56 -10.19
C TYR A 23 -7.37 -11.58 -9.16
N TRP A 24 -6.47 -12.24 -8.41
CA TRP A 24 -6.84 -13.24 -7.41
C TRP A 24 -7.79 -12.69 -6.36
N VAL A 25 -7.52 -11.50 -5.85
CA VAL A 25 -8.28 -10.85 -4.77
C VAL A 25 -9.66 -10.40 -5.25
N TYR A 26 -9.74 -9.70 -6.38
CA TYR A 26 -10.99 -9.03 -6.77
C TYR A 26 -11.84 -9.82 -7.78
N THR A 27 -11.28 -10.83 -8.45
CA THR A 27 -11.98 -11.58 -9.51
C THR A 27 -11.77 -13.08 -9.44
N GLY A 28 -10.62 -13.54 -8.93
CA GLY A 28 -10.21 -14.93 -8.96
C GLY A 28 -10.54 -15.69 -7.67
N TRP A 29 -9.67 -16.66 -7.38
CA TRP A 29 -9.93 -17.72 -6.40
C TRP A 29 -10.19 -17.26 -4.97
N HIS A 30 -9.80 -16.05 -4.55
CA HIS A 30 -10.14 -15.55 -3.20
C HIS A 30 -11.65 -15.47 -2.97
N LYS A 31 -12.43 -15.20 -4.03
CA LYS A 31 -13.89 -15.17 -3.98
C LYS A 31 -14.52 -16.55 -3.86
N GLU A 32 -13.76 -17.59 -4.19
CA GLU A 32 -14.22 -18.99 -4.14
C GLU A 32 -13.90 -19.66 -2.79
N LEU A 33 -13.19 -18.95 -1.89
CA LEU A 33 -12.87 -19.43 -0.56
C LEU A 33 -14.10 -19.52 0.34
N SER A 34 -14.03 -20.41 1.34
CA SER A 34 -15.08 -20.58 2.34
C SER A 34 -14.47 -20.51 3.75
N PRO A 35 -14.63 -19.39 4.48
CA PRO A 35 -15.32 -18.16 4.07
C PRO A 35 -14.57 -17.37 2.99
N GLU A 36 -15.31 -16.54 2.24
CA GLU A 36 -14.73 -15.64 1.24
C GLU A 36 -13.71 -14.69 1.90
N ALA A 37 -12.57 -14.48 1.22
CA ALA A 37 -11.60 -13.49 1.68
C ALA A 37 -12.10 -12.08 1.37
N ILE A 38 -12.31 -11.27 2.41
CA ILE A 38 -12.81 -9.90 2.29
C ILE A 38 -11.64 -8.92 2.23
N ASP A 39 -11.47 -8.27 1.09
CA ASP A 39 -10.54 -7.16 0.92
C ASP A 39 -11.22 -5.98 0.22
N PHE A 40 -11.68 -5.01 1.02
CA PHE A 40 -12.50 -3.91 0.52
C PHE A 40 -11.73 -2.91 -0.35
N ALA A 41 -10.52 -2.51 0.09
CA ALA A 41 -9.75 -1.43 -0.54
C ALA A 41 -8.27 -1.81 -0.80
N GLY A 42 -7.87 -3.06 -0.62
CA GLY A 42 -6.53 -3.54 -0.98
C GLY A 42 -5.58 -3.76 0.19
N GLY A 43 -6.11 -4.18 1.36
CA GLY A 43 -5.30 -4.68 2.47
C GLY A 43 -4.29 -5.74 2.02
N THR A 44 -4.75 -6.70 1.23
CA THR A 44 -3.92 -7.74 0.63
C THR A 44 -3.34 -7.30 -0.72
N ALA A 45 -4.19 -6.86 -1.65
CA ALA A 45 -3.80 -6.58 -3.03
C ALA A 45 -2.75 -5.47 -3.16
N ILE A 46 -2.78 -4.50 -2.24
CA ILE A 46 -1.97 -3.28 -2.29
C ILE A 46 -0.98 -3.27 -1.12
N HIS A 47 -1.45 -3.27 0.12
CA HIS A 47 -0.58 -2.98 1.28
C HIS A 47 0.32 -4.14 1.68
N ILE A 48 -0.22 -5.34 1.89
CA ILE A 48 0.59 -6.54 2.19
C ILE A 48 1.49 -6.87 1.00
N ASN A 49 0.95 -6.79 -0.23
CA ASN A 49 1.70 -7.06 -1.44
C ASN A 49 2.93 -6.15 -1.57
N ALA A 50 2.75 -4.83 -1.47
CA ALA A 50 3.85 -3.87 -1.50
C ALA A 50 4.80 -4.03 -0.30
N GLY A 51 4.27 -4.32 0.90
CA GLY A 51 5.05 -4.52 2.12
C GLY A 51 5.99 -5.72 2.04
N ILE A 52 5.50 -6.87 1.56
CA ILE A 52 6.31 -8.08 1.38
C ILE A 52 7.32 -7.90 0.24
N ALA A 53 6.94 -7.23 -0.86
CA ALA A 53 7.88 -6.89 -1.92
C ALA A 53 9.01 -5.98 -1.42
N ALA A 54 8.68 -4.97 -0.61
CA ALA A 54 9.66 -4.09 0.01
C ALA A 54 10.59 -4.86 0.96
N LEU A 55 10.05 -5.75 1.80
CA LEU A 55 10.84 -6.58 2.71
C LEU A 55 11.81 -7.51 1.94
N ALA A 56 11.32 -8.19 0.89
CA ALA A 56 12.16 -9.01 0.03
C ALA A 56 13.28 -8.18 -0.63
N LEU A 57 12.96 -6.98 -1.12
CA LEU A 57 13.93 -6.07 -1.71
C LEU A 57 14.99 -5.61 -0.70
N VAL A 58 14.61 -5.35 0.55
CA VAL A 58 15.55 -5.00 1.63
C VAL A 58 16.56 -6.13 1.86
N PHE A 59 16.13 -7.40 1.84
CA PHE A 59 17.06 -8.53 1.96
C PHE A 59 18.02 -8.67 0.79
N VAL A 60 17.58 -8.35 -0.44
CA VAL A 60 18.44 -8.39 -1.64
C VAL A 60 19.41 -7.22 -1.69
N LEU A 61 18.96 -6.01 -1.35
CA LEU A 61 19.79 -4.80 -1.37
C LEU A 61 20.78 -4.74 -0.21
N GLY A 62 20.43 -5.32 0.94
CA GLY A 62 21.20 -5.28 2.16
C GLY A 62 21.10 -3.94 2.90
N ASN A 63 21.75 -3.88 4.06
CA ASN A 63 21.74 -2.70 4.92
C ASN A 63 22.45 -1.50 4.27
N ARG A 64 21.95 -0.30 4.56
CA ARG A 64 22.65 0.93 4.15
C ARG A 64 23.98 1.03 4.88
N ALA A 65 25.00 1.56 4.20
CA ALA A 65 26.28 1.89 4.82
C ALA A 65 26.06 2.77 6.08
N GLY A 66 26.70 2.40 7.18
CA GLY A 66 26.57 3.07 8.48
C GLY A 66 25.47 2.52 9.38
N TRP A 67 24.56 1.67 8.90
CA TRP A 67 23.59 0.99 9.75
C TRP A 67 24.27 -0.12 10.58
N PRO A 68 23.95 -0.31 11.88
CA PRO A 68 23.05 0.48 12.72
C PRO A 68 23.78 1.60 13.49
N ALA A 69 25.09 1.77 13.30
CA ALA A 69 25.96 2.62 14.13
C ALA A 69 25.75 4.13 13.95
N VAL A 70 25.28 4.56 12.77
CA VAL A 70 25.10 5.98 12.42
C VAL A 70 23.62 6.30 12.33
N ALA A 71 23.15 7.25 13.14
CA ALA A 71 21.78 7.76 13.08
C ALA A 71 21.52 8.45 11.72
N MET A 72 20.36 8.19 11.12
CA MET A 72 19.96 8.72 9.81
C MET A 72 18.64 9.51 9.92
N PRO A 73 18.63 10.69 10.59
CA PRO A 73 17.41 11.48 10.74
C PRO A 73 16.89 12.01 9.39
N PRO A 74 15.58 12.28 9.27
CA PRO A 74 15.02 12.87 8.08
C PRO A 74 15.59 14.27 7.84
N HIS A 75 16.05 14.54 6.62
CA HIS A 75 16.61 15.85 6.25
C HIS A 75 15.55 16.96 6.17
N ASN A 76 14.28 16.60 5.95
CA ASN A 76 13.16 17.53 5.81
C ASN A 76 11.87 16.90 6.34
N LEU A 77 11.57 17.16 7.62
CA LEU A 77 10.36 16.65 8.25
C LEU A 77 9.09 17.33 7.70
N THR A 78 9.18 18.61 7.32
CA THR A 78 8.05 19.35 6.71
C THR A 78 7.57 18.68 5.42
N MET A 79 8.50 18.26 4.55
CA MET A 79 8.15 17.52 3.33
C MET A 79 7.52 16.15 3.63
N THR A 80 7.99 15.49 4.69
CA THR A 80 7.41 14.21 5.15
C THR A 80 5.96 14.42 5.63
N MET A 81 5.71 15.46 6.42
CA MET A 81 4.37 15.82 6.90
C MET A 81 3.44 16.24 5.77
N LEU A 82 3.95 16.98 4.77
CA LEU A 82 3.20 17.32 3.56
C LEU A 82 2.78 16.05 2.80
N GLY A 83 3.71 15.11 2.62
CA GLY A 83 3.42 13.81 1.99
C GLY A 83 2.37 13.02 2.77
N ALA A 84 2.47 12.96 4.09
CA ALA A 84 1.48 12.30 4.94
C ALA A 84 0.09 12.95 4.82
N GLY A 85 0.01 14.28 4.76
CA GLY A 85 -1.24 15.01 4.56
C GLY A 85 -1.89 14.71 3.19
N ILE A 86 -1.09 14.68 2.12
CA ILE A 86 -1.58 14.33 0.77
C ILE A 86 -2.06 12.87 0.75
N LEU A 87 -1.31 11.95 1.37
CA LEU A 87 -1.71 10.55 1.46
C LEU A 87 -3.04 10.40 2.20
N TRP A 88 -3.21 11.04 3.36
CA TRP A 88 -4.44 10.95 4.12
C TRP A 88 -5.64 11.54 3.35
N PHE A 89 -5.46 12.71 2.73
CA PHE A 89 -6.48 13.31 1.87
C PHE A 89 -6.88 12.36 0.71
N GLY A 90 -5.90 11.81 0.00
CA GLY A 90 -6.14 10.88 -1.10
C GLY A 90 -6.78 9.55 -0.63
N TRP A 91 -6.52 9.14 0.61
CA TRP A 91 -7.01 7.88 1.17
C TRP A 91 -8.54 7.82 1.28
N PHE A 92 -9.21 8.97 1.41
CA PHE A 92 -10.67 9.02 1.35
C PHE A 92 -11.19 8.56 -0.01
N GLY A 93 -10.59 9.02 -1.11
CA GLY A 93 -10.92 8.56 -2.45
C GLY A 93 -10.58 7.08 -2.66
N PHE A 94 -9.45 6.63 -2.10
CA PHE A 94 -9.02 5.24 -2.17
C PHE A 94 -10.01 4.28 -1.47
N ASN A 95 -10.39 4.56 -0.23
CA ASN A 95 -11.31 3.69 0.52
C ASN A 95 -12.77 3.92 0.10
N ALA A 96 -13.30 5.14 0.17
CA ALA A 96 -14.70 5.38 -0.16
C ALA A 96 -15.01 5.09 -1.64
N GLY A 97 -14.07 5.40 -2.54
CA GLY A 97 -14.19 5.09 -3.97
C GLY A 97 -14.18 3.59 -4.29
N SER A 98 -13.62 2.75 -3.41
CA SER A 98 -13.67 1.29 -3.57
C SER A 98 -15.09 0.72 -3.50
N ALA A 99 -16.07 1.50 -3.02
CA ALA A 99 -17.48 1.15 -3.12
C ALA A 99 -18.04 1.20 -4.56
N GLY A 100 -17.33 1.84 -5.50
CA GLY A 100 -17.72 1.94 -6.92
C GLY A 100 -18.90 2.88 -7.22
N ALA A 101 -19.53 3.47 -6.19
CA ALA A 101 -20.62 4.44 -6.32
C ALA A 101 -20.71 5.32 -5.06
N ALA A 102 -21.39 6.46 -5.17
CA ALA A 102 -21.71 7.31 -4.02
C ALA A 102 -22.96 6.78 -3.30
N ASN A 103 -22.76 5.84 -2.37
CA ASN A 103 -23.82 5.14 -1.62
C ASN A 103 -23.46 5.01 -0.13
N ASP A 104 -24.34 4.35 0.65
CA ASP A 104 -24.15 4.18 2.10
C ASP A 104 -22.83 3.48 2.46
N GLN A 105 -22.38 2.54 1.63
CA GLN A 105 -21.09 1.84 1.82
C GLN A 105 -19.91 2.79 1.63
N ALA A 106 -19.98 3.71 0.65
CA ALA A 106 -18.97 4.75 0.48
C ALA A 106 -18.92 5.71 1.68
N VAL A 107 -20.08 6.10 2.22
CA VAL A 107 -20.19 6.94 3.42
C VAL A 107 -19.57 6.23 4.63
N GLN A 108 -19.90 4.95 4.82
CA GLN A 108 -19.32 4.14 5.90
C GLN A 108 -17.79 4.04 5.76
N ALA A 109 -17.29 3.73 4.56
CA ALA A 109 -15.87 3.64 4.29
C ALA A 109 -15.15 4.98 4.51
N PHE A 110 -15.77 6.10 4.13
CA PHE A 110 -15.25 7.45 4.39
C PHE A 110 -15.11 7.71 5.90
N LEU A 111 -16.16 7.45 6.68
CA LEU A 111 -16.15 7.64 8.14
C LEU A 111 -15.12 6.74 8.81
N ASN A 112 -15.08 5.46 8.44
CA ASN A 112 -14.11 4.50 8.96
C ASN A 112 -12.67 4.91 8.62
N THR A 113 -12.43 5.48 7.44
CA THR A 113 -11.11 6.00 7.05
C THR A 113 -10.65 7.13 7.96
N PHE A 114 -11.56 8.06 8.31
CA PHE A 114 -11.22 9.14 9.24
C PHE A 114 -10.96 8.59 10.64
N VAL A 115 -11.87 7.78 11.19
CA VAL A 115 -11.78 7.28 12.56
C VAL A 115 -10.58 6.35 12.75
N ALA A 116 -10.36 5.40 11.84
CA ALA A 116 -9.21 4.50 11.90
C ALA A 116 -7.88 5.25 11.69
N GLY A 117 -7.85 6.21 10.76
CA GLY A 117 -6.67 7.07 10.56
C GLY A 117 -6.33 7.89 11.80
N ALA A 118 -7.34 8.47 12.45
CA ALA A 118 -7.15 9.24 13.69
C ALA A 118 -6.71 8.36 14.88
N ALA A 119 -7.27 7.15 15.01
CA ALA A 119 -6.94 6.24 16.10
C ALA A 119 -5.60 5.50 15.92
N GLY A 120 -5.11 5.39 14.68
CA GLY A 120 -3.86 4.71 14.34
C GLY A 120 -2.60 5.59 14.40
N MET A 121 -2.75 6.91 14.60
CA MET A 121 -1.64 7.84 14.85
C MET A 121 -1.23 7.83 16.32
#